data_AF-A0A947Y269-F1
#
_entry.id   AF-A0A947Y269-F1
#
_cell.length_a   1.000
_cell.length_b   1.000
_cell.length_c   1.000
_cell.angle_alpha   90.00
_cell.angle_beta   90.00
_cell.angle_gamma   90.00
#
_symmetry.space_group_name_H-M   'P 1'
#
loop_
_entity.id
_entity.type
_entity.pdbx_description
1 polymer ?
#
loop_
_entity_poly.entity_id
_entity_poly.type
_entity_poly.pdbx_seq_one_letter_code
_entity_poly.pdbx_strand_id
1 'polypeptide(L)' 'MKLLNVYRSEPNDDTKKLVEIVSEGRDAESFDLNVESPDYSALVDKVFAADQTICWW' A
#
# COMPACT_ATOMS: atom_id res chain seq x y z
N MET A 1 13.31 5.71 2.94
CA MET A 1 11.94 6.23 3.07
C MET A 1 11.00 5.05 3.02
N LYS A 2 10.14 4.92 4.02
CA LYS A 2 9.11 3.89 4.09
C LYS A 2 7.92 4.26 3.24
N LEU A 3 7.52 3.37 2.34
CA LEU A 3 6.39 3.53 1.45
C LEU A 3 5.28 2.56 1.86
N LEU A 4 4.05 3.03 1.99
CA LEU A 4 2.89 2.17 2.21
C LEU A 4 1.98 2.18 0.98
N ASN A 5 1.79 1.03 0.36
CA ASN A 5 0.84 0.81 -0.73
C ASN A 5 -0.46 0.25 -0.18
N VAL A 6 -1.54 1.00 -0.30
CA VAL A 6 -2.86 0.60 0.19
C VAL A 6 -3.73 0.19 -0.98
N TYR A 7 -4.15 -1.07 -1.04
CA TYR A 7 -4.99 -1.61 -2.12
C TYR A 7 -6.46 -1.55 -1.74
N ARG A 8 -7.20 -0.62 -2.32
CA ARG A 8 -8.65 -0.50 -2.11
C ARG A 8 -9.46 -1.41 -3.04
N SER A 9 -8.87 -1.81 -4.16
CA SER A 9 -9.40 -2.75 -5.13
C SER A 9 -8.34 -3.79 -5.48
N GLU A 10 -8.74 -4.86 -6.15
CA GLU A 10 -7.81 -5.90 -6.61
C GLU A 10 -6.83 -5.30 -7.65
N PRO A 11 -5.51 -5.34 -7.40
CA PRO A 11 -4.56 -4.68 -8.28
C PRO A 11 -4.51 -5.36 -9.65
N ASN A 12 -4.76 -4.58 -10.70
CA ASN A 12 -4.59 -5.02 -12.08
C ASN A 12 -3.09 -5.05 -12.46
N ASP A 13 -2.77 -5.57 -13.66
CA ASP A 13 -1.38 -5.72 -14.10
C ASP A 13 -0.63 -4.38 -14.25
N ASP A 14 -1.35 -3.29 -14.54
CA ASP A 14 -0.76 -1.96 -14.61
C ASP A 14 -0.43 -1.41 -13.21
N THR A 15 -1.33 -1.58 -12.23
CA THR A 15 -1.12 -1.22 -10.83
C THR A 15 0.06 -1.99 -10.25
N LYS A 16 0.19 -3.29 -10.54
CA LYS A 16 1.35 -4.09 -10.09
C LYS A 16 2.66 -3.54 -10.62
N LYS A 17 2.74 -3.20 -11.92
CA LYS A 17 3.92 -2.59 -12.52
C LYS A 17 4.25 -1.23 -11.90
N LEU A 18 3.23 -0.40 -11.67
CA LEU A 18 3.43 0.91 -11.04
C LEU A 18 3.93 0.77 -9.61
N VAL A 19 3.37 -0.15 -8.83
CA VAL A 19 3.84 -0.44 -7.47
C VAL A 19 5.27 -0.92 -7.49
N GLU A 20 5.64 -1.81 -8.41
CA GLU A 20 7.00 -2.33 -8.55
C GLU A 20 7.99 -1.19 -8.83
N ILE A 21 7.71 -0.33 -9.81
CA ILE A 21 8.55 0.82 -10.17
C ILE A 21 8.67 1.82 -9.01
N VAL A 22 7.58 2.07 -8.29
CA VAL A 22 7.56 3.06 -7.19
C VAL A 22 8.22 2.50 -5.92
N SER A 23 8.15 1.19 -5.73
CA SER A 23 8.75 0.48 -4.60
C SER A 23 10.22 0.15 -4.83
N GLU A 24 10.70 0.19 -6.08
CA GLU A 24 12.09 -0.07 -6.43
C GLU A 24 13.04 0.91 -5.71
N GLY A 25 13.94 0.35 -4.88
CA GLY A 25 14.88 1.12 -4.07
C GLY A 25 14.26 1.78 -2.82
N ARG A 26 13.01 1.44 -2.45
CA ARG A 26 12.34 1.93 -1.24
C ARG A 26 11.94 0.76 -0.32
N ASP A 27 11.79 1.05 0.95
CA ASP A 27 11.26 0.09 1.92
C ASP A 27 9.73 0.14 1.83
N ALA A 28 9.16 -0.71 0.98
CA ALA A 28 7.74 -0.69 0.62
C ALA A 28 6.95 -1.78 1.34
N GLU A 29 5.93 -1.37 2.08
CA GLU A 29 4.91 -2.24 2.66
C GLU A 29 3.62 -2.15 1.85
N SER A 30 2.82 -3.21 1.89
CA SER A 30 1.49 -3.27 1.28
C SER A 30 0.42 -3.56 2.33
N PHE A 31 -0.76 -2.97 2.15
CA PHE A 31 -1.93 -3.20 2.99
C PHE A 31 -3.17 -3.38 2.12
N ASP A 32 -3.85 -4.51 2.29
CA ASP A 32 -5.07 -4.83 1.55
C ASP A 32 -6.29 -4.30 2.30
N LEU A 33 -6.96 -3.34 1.68
CA LEU A 33 -8.19 -2.71 2.14
C LEU A 33 -9.42 -3.26 1.41
N ASN A 34 -9.21 -4.06 0.36
CA ASN A 34 -10.22 -4.76 -0.44
C ASN A 34 -10.69 -6.09 0.19
N VAL A 35 -10.39 -6.34 1.46
CA VAL A 35 -10.80 -7.54 2.20
C VAL A 35 -12.10 -7.30 2.96
N GLU A 36 -12.78 -8.38 3.35
CA GLU A 36 -14.11 -8.32 3.98
C GLU A 36 -14.10 -7.66 5.38
N SER A 37 -12.95 -7.69 6.08
CA SER A 37 -12.77 -7.06 7.39
C SER A 37 -11.34 -6.54 7.55
N PRO A 38 -11.02 -5.36 6.97
CA PRO A 38 -9.68 -4.79 7.06
C PRO A 38 -9.42 -4.24 8.46
N ASP A 39 -8.19 -4.44 8.95
CA ASP A 39 -7.77 -3.90 10.24
C ASP A 39 -7.39 -2.42 10.11
N TYR A 40 -8.38 -1.56 10.30
CA TYR A 40 -8.18 -0.10 10.26
C TYR A 40 -7.21 0.40 11.34
N SER A 41 -7.11 -0.28 12.49
CA SER A 41 -6.15 0.13 13.54
C SER A 41 -4.73 -0.10 13.05
N ALA A 42 -4.45 -1.29 12.50
CA ALA A 42 -3.16 -1.61 11.92
C ALA A 42 -2.83 -0.74 10.69
N LEU A 43 -3.84 -0.36 9.89
CA LEU A 43 -3.65 0.57 8.78
C LEU A 43 -3.18 1.93 9.28
N VAL A 44 -3.83 2.49 10.30
CA VAL A 44 -3.46 3.79 10.88
C VAL A 44 -2.02 3.74 11.39
N ASP A 45 -1.65 2.70 12.14
CA ASP A 45 -0.28 2.54 12.64
C ASP A 45 0.75 2.49 11.51
N LYS A 46 0.45 1.76 10.43
CA LYS A 46 1.31 1.68 9.23
C LYS A 46 1.41 3.01 8.50
N VAL A 47 0.31 3.77 8.38
CA VAL A 47 0.31 5.09 7.75
C VAL A 47 1.20 6.06 8.53
N PHE A 48 1.13 6.04 9.87
CA PHE A 48 2.00 6.88 10.71
C PHE A 48 3.47 6.45 10.68
N ALA A 49 3.74 5.15 10.49
CA ALA A 49 5.11 4.63 10.38
C ALA A 49 5.74 4.84 8.98
N ALA A 50 4.93 5.13 7.96
CA ALA A 50 5.38 5.35 6.59
C ALA A 50 5.70 6.83 6.34
N ASP A 51 6.77 7.08 5.58
CA ASP A 51 7.11 8.43 5.11
C ASP A 51 6.19 8.87 3.96
N GLN A 52 5.71 7.91 3.17
CA GLN A 52 4.82 8.15 2.04
C GLN A 52 3.78 7.03 1.95
N THR A 53 2.51 7.41 1.76
CA THR A 53 1.41 6.44 1.55
C THR A 53 0.80 6.66 0.17
N ILE A 54 0.56 5.59 -0.58
CA ILE A 54 -0.09 5.59 -1.90
C ILE A 54 -1.30 4.68 -1.84
N CYS A 55 -2.48 5.22 -2.16
CA CYS A 55 -3.71 4.45 -2.26
C CYS A 55 -3.97 4.08 -3.73
N TRP A 56 -4.08 2.79 -3.99
CA TRP A 56 -4.42 2.22 -5.28
C TRP A 56 -5.91 1.89 -5.32
N TRP A 57 -6.58 2.41 -6.35
CA TRP A 57 -8.02 2.31 -6.59
C TRP A 57 -8.33 1.50 -7.84
#